data_AF-A0AA85JW86-F1
#
_entry.id   AF-A0AA85JW86-F1
#
_cell.length_a   1.000
_cell.length_b   1.000
_cell.length_c   1.000
_cell.angle_alpha   90.00
_cell.angle_beta   90.00
_cell.angle_gamma   90.00
#
_symmetry.space_group_name_H-M   'P 1'
#
loop_
_entity.id
_entity.type
_entity.pdbx_description
1 polymer ?
#
loop_
_entity_poly.entity_id
_entity_poly.type
_entity_poly.pdbx_seq_one_letter_code
_entity_poly.pdbx_strand_id
1 'polypeptide(L)'
;MFLKFVSALLIVLLEVSAEQSSRALILAANDGNTTFFHYVSDGQLLQNPHIIAVAAFDNKVNTTGWSSLTVSTSSEFPDFLQAYWAGFLETNLTLSLTDAMWINTARDMCSKPLSESCKKLQKYLTENMVYMLEETYENSNHDPFWYQVGLQLWQIKGMLDAYNEKFISTSDKLNEGYLNEITDEVMGIYLLQINGDFGDLLSALSLPTLKYGVNELGHPYTMATSCSVLFKVVKNNVYMSHVTWTSYSMMLRVLKHYNFPWKVVNSTNSPKIPGYAITFSSYPTFTSSVDDFYVTSAKLVITETTNTVHTDKLWPIVRDGSRNSVFTFIRSMVASRLATTADEWISYFKRKNSGTYNNQWMVFDAKRWPADKGSLMIAEQLPGIVESLDVTNILKSQSYWASYNLPYIRDIYVMSGTEDMAKKYGPWFVHNMTARANIFRRDHHKVVDFPSMMKLMSST
;
A
#
# COMPACT_ATOMS: atom_id res chain seq x y z
N MET A 1 19.09 -15.84 -23.88
CA MET A 1 18.72 -14.73 -22.97
C MET A 1 17.61 -13.86 -23.56
N PHE A 2 17.65 -13.52 -24.86
CA PHE A 2 16.56 -12.85 -25.60
C PHE A 2 15.18 -13.55 -25.55
N LEU A 3 15.12 -14.89 -25.59
CA LEU A 3 13.83 -15.61 -25.59
C LEU A 3 13.02 -15.50 -24.29
N LYS A 4 13.67 -15.24 -23.13
CA LYS A 4 12.97 -15.04 -21.84
C LYS A 4 12.47 -13.61 -21.66
N PHE A 5 13.09 -12.65 -22.36
CA PHE A 5 12.72 -11.23 -22.35
C PHE A 5 11.40 -10.98 -23.08
N VAL A 6 11.22 -11.70 -24.20
CA VAL A 6 9.96 -11.71 -24.95
C VAL A 6 8.83 -12.27 -24.09
N SER A 7 9.07 -13.24 -23.21
CA SER A 7 8.00 -13.95 -22.48
C SER A 7 7.26 -13.08 -21.44
N ALA A 8 7.96 -12.31 -20.61
CA ALA A 8 7.30 -11.46 -19.59
C ALA A 8 6.56 -10.28 -20.22
N LEU A 9 7.10 -9.73 -21.31
CA LEU A 9 6.48 -8.65 -22.08
C LEU A 9 5.31 -9.16 -22.94
N LEU A 10 5.42 -10.38 -23.49
CA LEU A 10 4.31 -11.05 -24.17
C LEU A 10 3.18 -11.38 -23.19
N ILE A 11 3.46 -11.73 -21.93
CA ILE A 11 2.43 -12.03 -20.94
C ILE A 11 1.56 -10.79 -20.69
N VAL A 12 2.13 -9.59 -20.54
CA VAL A 12 1.32 -8.34 -20.45
C VAL A 12 0.55 -8.07 -21.75
N LEU A 13 1.13 -8.39 -22.92
CA LEU A 13 0.47 -8.23 -24.22
C LEU A 13 -0.62 -9.29 -24.49
N LEU A 14 -0.53 -10.48 -23.90
CA LEU A 14 -1.40 -11.65 -24.10
C LEU A 14 -2.46 -11.80 -22.99
N GLU A 15 -2.21 -11.36 -21.76
CA GLU A 15 -3.15 -11.53 -20.62
C GLU A 15 -4.38 -10.62 -20.69
N VAL A 16 -4.42 -9.66 -21.62
CA VAL A 16 -5.56 -8.75 -21.77
C VAL A 16 -6.05 -8.73 -23.22
N SER A 17 -6.71 -9.81 -23.64
CA SER A 17 -7.30 -9.96 -24.98
C SER A 17 -8.66 -9.27 -25.13
N ALA A 18 -8.88 -8.11 -24.51
CA ALA A 18 -10.16 -7.40 -24.58
C ALA A 18 -10.04 -6.14 -25.45
N GLU A 19 -10.97 -5.98 -26.40
CA GLU A 19 -11.12 -4.84 -27.34
C GLU A 19 -11.26 -3.45 -26.68
N GLN A 20 -11.14 -3.35 -25.35
CA GLN A 20 -11.40 -2.14 -24.56
C GLN A 20 -10.31 -1.79 -23.54
N SER A 21 -9.18 -2.51 -23.52
CA SER A 21 -8.06 -2.22 -22.61
C SER A 21 -7.16 -1.12 -23.17
N SER A 22 -6.95 -0.04 -22.41
CA SER A 22 -5.97 0.99 -22.75
C SER A 22 -4.56 0.50 -22.43
N ARG A 23 -3.63 0.63 -23.38
CA ARG A 23 -2.22 0.24 -23.19
C ARG A 23 -1.31 1.43 -23.42
N ALA A 24 -0.32 1.58 -22.55
CA ALA A 24 0.69 2.62 -22.67
C ALA A 24 2.10 2.11 -22.35
N LEU A 25 3.08 2.69 -23.02
CA LEU A 25 4.48 2.34 -22.95
C LEU A 25 5.33 3.60 -22.80
N ILE A 26 6.43 3.49 -22.05
CA ILE A 26 7.53 4.45 -22.10
C ILE A 26 8.71 3.80 -22.80
N LEU A 27 9.13 4.41 -23.91
CA LEU A 27 10.30 4.00 -24.68
C LEU A 27 11.49 4.88 -24.37
N ALA A 28 12.68 4.29 -24.43
CA ALA A 28 13.94 5.00 -24.38
C ALA A 28 14.62 5.00 -25.76
N ALA A 29 15.14 6.16 -26.17
CA ALA A 29 16.04 6.31 -27.30
C ALA A 29 17.31 7.04 -26.82
N ASN A 30 18.48 6.48 -27.10
CA ASN A 30 19.74 7.11 -26.71
C ASN A 30 20.28 7.97 -27.85
N ASP A 31 20.65 9.21 -27.54
CA ASP A 31 21.42 10.10 -28.42
C ASP A 31 22.59 10.69 -27.61
N GLY A 32 23.80 10.23 -27.94
CA GLY A 32 24.99 10.48 -27.14
C GLY A 32 24.87 9.93 -25.71
N ASN A 33 25.05 10.81 -24.71
CA ASN A 33 24.92 10.49 -23.28
C ASN A 33 23.51 10.74 -22.73
N THR A 34 22.57 11.20 -23.55
CA THR A 34 21.22 11.55 -23.13
C THR A 34 20.24 10.47 -23.58
N THR A 35 19.42 9.98 -22.65
CA THR A 35 18.29 9.13 -22.98
C THR A 35 17.04 9.99 -23.12
N PHE A 36 16.38 9.88 -24.27
CA PHE A 36 15.11 10.51 -24.58
C PHE A 36 13.97 9.53 -24.28
N PHE A 37 12.88 10.06 -23.74
CA PHE A 37 11.69 9.29 -23.38
C PHE A 37 10.54 9.59 -24.33
N HIS A 38 9.82 8.55 -24.73
CA HIS A 38 8.64 8.67 -25.58
C HIS A 38 7.47 7.92 -24.97
N TYR A 39 6.34 8.61 -24.82
CA TYR A 39 5.06 8.00 -24.48
C TYR A 39 4.41 7.44 -25.75
N VAL A 40 3.98 6.18 -25.69
CA VAL A 40 3.27 5.52 -26.78
C VAL A 40 2.01 4.86 -26.24
N SER A 41 0.85 5.20 -26.82
CA SER A 41 -0.45 4.57 -26.54
C SER A 41 -0.93 3.80 -27.77
N ASP A 42 -1.63 2.68 -27.56
CA ASP A 42 -2.44 1.89 -28.52
C ASP A 42 -2.02 1.92 -30.01
N GLY A 43 -1.60 0.75 -30.54
CA GLY A 43 -1.55 0.50 -31.99
C GLY A 43 -0.23 0.77 -32.72
N GLN A 44 0.80 1.33 -32.08
CA GLN A 44 2.14 1.47 -32.66
C GLN A 44 3.17 0.62 -31.92
N LEU A 45 3.28 -0.66 -32.29
CA LEU A 45 4.44 -1.48 -31.92
C LEU A 45 5.60 -1.09 -32.84
N LEU A 46 6.52 -0.26 -32.34
CA LEU A 46 7.79 -0.01 -33.02
C LEU A 46 8.61 -1.31 -33.07
N GLN A 47 9.43 -1.48 -34.12
CA GLN A 47 10.42 -2.56 -34.17
C GLN A 47 11.61 -2.20 -33.26
N ASN A 48 12.02 -3.12 -32.38
CA ASN A 48 13.09 -2.95 -31.37
C ASN A 48 12.95 -1.78 -30.37
N PRO A 49 11.87 -1.69 -29.58
CA PRO A 49 11.76 -0.68 -28.54
C PRO A 49 12.51 -1.09 -27.26
N HIS A 50 13.43 -0.24 -26.77
CA HIS A 50 13.93 -0.34 -25.40
C HIS A 50 12.85 0.21 -24.45
N ILE A 51 12.02 -0.68 -23.91
CA ILE A 51 10.84 -0.33 -23.10
C ILE A 51 11.26 -0.20 -21.64
N ILE A 52 11.05 0.98 -21.04
CA ILE A 52 11.30 1.20 -19.61
C ILE A 52 10.16 0.63 -18.78
N ALA A 53 8.93 0.97 -19.16
CA ALA A 53 7.71 0.61 -18.46
C ALA A 53 6.56 0.38 -19.44
N VAL A 54 5.66 -0.54 -19.08
CA VAL A 54 4.40 -0.81 -19.76
C VAL A 54 3.28 -0.84 -18.74
N ALA A 55 2.12 -0.31 -19.11
CA ALA A 55 0.92 -0.43 -18.32
C ALA A 55 -0.28 -0.81 -19.20
N ALA A 56 -1.16 -1.63 -18.64
CA ALA A 56 -2.42 -2.03 -19.24
C ALA A 56 -3.54 -1.82 -18.23
N PHE A 57 -4.58 -1.09 -18.63
CA PHE A 57 -5.71 -0.73 -17.80
C PHE A 57 -7.02 -1.19 -18.45
N ASP A 58 -7.86 -1.86 -17.67
CA ASP A 58 -9.18 -2.33 -18.09
C ASP A 58 -10.22 -1.80 -17.10
N ASN A 59 -11.00 -0.80 -17.54
CA ASN A 59 -12.01 -0.16 -16.72
C ASN A 59 -13.34 -0.90 -16.80
N LYS A 60 -13.59 -1.75 -15.81
CA LYS A 60 -14.83 -2.52 -15.66
C LYS A 60 -15.62 -2.14 -14.42
N VAL A 61 -15.42 -0.92 -13.90
CA VAL A 61 -16.09 -0.46 -12.67
C VAL A 61 -17.62 -0.52 -12.80
N ASN A 62 -18.16 -0.17 -13.97
CA ASN A 62 -19.60 -0.16 -14.21
C ASN A 62 -20.23 -1.56 -14.36
N THR A 63 -19.45 -2.59 -14.71
CA THR A 63 -19.96 -3.94 -14.95
C THR A 63 -19.65 -4.91 -13.82
N THR A 64 -18.53 -4.73 -13.12
CA THR A 64 -18.04 -5.64 -12.07
C THR A 64 -17.82 -4.97 -10.72
N GLY A 65 -17.84 -3.64 -10.66
CA GLY A 65 -17.39 -2.86 -9.49
C GLY A 65 -15.86 -2.72 -9.39
N TRP A 66 -15.10 -3.32 -10.31
CA TRP A 66 -13.63 -3.31 -10.30
C TRP A 66 -13.07 -2.91 -11.66
N SER A 67 -11.99 -2.14 -11.62
CA SER A 67 -11.05 -2.05 -12.74
C SER A 67 -9.81 -2.90 -12.45
N SER A 68 -9.03 -3.23 -13.47
CA SER A 68 -7.73 -3.88 -13.30
C SER A 68 -6.62 -3.08 -13.95
N LEU A 69 -5.47 -3.00 -13.28
CA LEU A 69 -4.27 -2.34 -13.78
C LEU A 69 -3.08 -3.29 -13.62
N THR A 70 -2.34 -3.49 -14.70
CA THR A 70 -1.02 -4.14 -14.65
C THR A 70 0.04 -3.14 -15.05
N VAL A 71 1.11 -3.03 -14.26
CA VAL A 71 2.29 -2.21 -14.58
C VAL A 71 3.53 -3.08 -14.47
N SER A 72 4.36 -3.07 -15.51
CA SER A 72 5.62 -3.84 -15.56
C SER A 72 6.76 -2.94 -15.99
N THR A 73 7.95 -3.15 -15.43
CA THR A 73 9.16 -2.39 -15.79
C THR A 73 10.30 -3.30 -16.25
N SER A 74 11.27 -2.73 -16.95
CA SER A 74 12.42 -3.46 -17.49
C SER A 74 13.68 -3.25 -16.66
N SER A 75 14.34 -4.35 -16.29
CA SER A 75 15.62 -4.34 -15.59
C SER A 75 16.81 -3.85 -16.44
N GLU A 76 16.58 -3.50 -17.71
CA GLU A 76 17.60 -2.88 -18.57
C GLU A 76 17.92 -1.44 -18.16
N PHE A 77 17.05 -0.81 -17.37
CA PHE A 77 17.17 0.59 -16.96
C PHE A 77 17.44 0.72 -15.47
N PRO A 78 18.07 1.83 -15.03
CA PRO A 78 18.14 2.18 -13.61
C PRO A 78 16.77 2.13 -12.93
N ASP A 79 16.71 1.55 -11.72
CA ASP A 79 15.44 1.32 -11.01
C ASP A 79 14.67 2.62 -10.73
N PHE A 80 15.34 3.76 -10.54
CA PHE A 80 14.66 5.04 -10.35
C PHE A 80 13.87 5.48 -11.60
N LEU A 81 14.39 5.22 -12.81
CA LEU A 81 13.66 5.47 -14.06
C LEU A 81 12.47 4.52 -14.19
N GLN A 82 12.67 3.24 -13.84
CA GLN A 82 11.60 2.26 -13.81
C GLN A 82 10.48 2.72 -12.86
N ALA A 83 10.81 3.13 -11.64
CA ALA A 83 9.86 3.54 -10.64
C ALA A 83 9.10 4.81 -11.05
N TYR A 84 9.80 5.85 -11.49
CA TYR A 84 9.19 7.08 -12.00
C TYR A 84 8.19 6.80 -13.13
N TRP A 85 8.61 6.06 -14.16
CA TRP A 85 7.76 5.79 -15.31
C TRP A 85 6.61 4.81 -15.01
N ALA A 86 6.78 3.90 -14.05
CA ALA A 86 5.68 3.07 -13.55
C ALA A 86 4.58 3.92 -12.91
N GLY A 87 4.96 4.88 -12.06
CA GLY A 87 4.01 5.82 -11.45
C GLY A 87 3.33 6.74 -12.45
N PHE A 88 4.10 7.26 -13.42
CA PHE A 88 3.56 8.10 -14.48
C PHE A 88 2.51 7.36 -15.31
N LEU A 89 2.83 6.16 -15.82
CA LEU A 89 1.91 5.37 -16.63
C LEU A 89 0.64 4.98 -15.89
N GLU A 90 0.76 4.63 -14.61
CA GLU A 90 -0.41 4.31 -13.78
C GLU A 90 -1.38 5.48 -13.72
N THR A 91 -0.93 6.64 -13.23
CA THR A 91 -1.84 7.78 -13.07
C THR A 91 -2.36 8.26 -14.42
N ASN A 92 -1.54 8.24 -15.47
CA ASN A 92 -1.98 8.66 -16.80
C ASN A 92 -3.09 7.75 -17.35
N LEU A 93 -2.99 6.44 -17.18
CA LEU A 93 -4.05 5.51 -17.61
C LEU A 93 -5.28 5.54 -16.71
N THR A 94 -5.12 5.86 -15.43
CA THR A 94 -6.25 5.93 -14.48
C THR A 94 -6.76 7.35 -14.21
N LEU A 95 -6.32 8.36 -14.98
CA LEU A 95 -6.49 9.77 -14.66
C LEU A 95 -7.95 10.15 -14.33
N SER A 96 -8.90 9.70 -15.14
CA SER A 96 -10.33 9.98 -14.91
C SER A 96 -10.86 9.38 -13.61
N LEU A 97 -10.39 8.20 -13.20
CA LEU A 97 -10.74 7.62 -11.90
C LEU A 97 -9.98 8.30 -10.76
N THR A 98 -8.76 8.77 -11.01
CA THR A 98 -7.96 9.55 -10.04
C THR A 98 -8.62 10.88 -9.73
N ASP A 99 -9.09 11.62 -10.74
CA ASP A 99 -9.85 12.85 -10.57
C ASP A 99 -11.11 12.61 -9.74
N ALA A 100 -11.88 11.58 -10.10
CA ALA A 100 -13.10 11.24 -9.37
C ALA A 100 -12.80 10.84 -7.92
N MET A 101 -11.75 10.05 -7.67
CA MET A 101 -11.32 9.68 -6.32
C MET A 101 -10.89 10.92 -5.51
N TRP A 102 -10.13 11.83 -6.12
CA TRP A 102 -9.68 13.07 -5.50
C TRP A 102 -10.86 13.96 -5.10
N ILE A 103 -11.82 14.16 -6.00
CA ILE A 103 -13.08 14.88 -5.75
C ILE A 103 -13.88 14.23 -4.62
N ASN A 104 -13.99 12.91 -4.64
CA ASN A 104 -14.78 12.17 -3.67
C ASN A 104 -14.22 12.22 -2.25
N THR A 105 -12.94 12.59 -2.09
CA THR A 105 -12.21 12.46 -0.82
C THR A 105 -11.68 13.80 -0.30
N ALA A 106 -10.56 14.29 -0.83
CA ALA A 106 -9.75 15.31 -0.15
C ALA A 106 -9.45 16.58 -0.96
N ARG A 107 -10.03 16.75 -2.16
CA ARG A 107 -9.75 17.87 -3.09
C ARG A 107 -9.76 19.25 -2.45
N ASP A 108 -10.80 19.56 -1.71
CA ASP A 108 -11.13 20.90 -1.20
C ASP A 108 -10.72 21.10 0.27
N MET A 109 -10.18 20.06 0.91
CA MET A 109 -9.82 20.05 2.33
C MET A 109 -8.90 21.20 2.76
N CYS A 110 -7.93 21.55 1.91
CA CYS A 110 -6.94 22.58 2.18
C CYS A 110 -6.86 23.60 1.03
N SER A 111 -8.01 24.20 0.72
CA SER A 111 -8.13 25.26 -0.28
C SER A 111 -7.29 26.51 0.07
N LYS A 112 -6.83 27.23 -0.95
CA LYS A 112 -6.08 28.49 -0.78
C LYS A 112 -7.04 29.67 -0.54
N PRO A 113 -6.70 30.62 0.36
CA PRO A 113 -5.52 30.65 1.23
C PRO A 113 -5.61 29.60 2.35
N LEU A 114 -4.47 28.97 2.69
CA LEU A 114 -4.44 27.87 3.65
C LEU A 114 -4.87 28.33 5.05
N SER A 115 -5.75 27.56 5.68
CA SER A 115 -6.07 27.68 7.11
C SER A 115 -4.85 27.34 7.99
N GLU A 116 -4.87 27.75 9.25
CA GLU A 116 -3.79 27.42 10.19
C GLU A 116 -3.62 25.90 10.39
N SER A 117 -4.72 25.16 10.42
CA SER A 117 -4.71 23.69 10.47
C SER A 117 -4.01 23.09 9.24
N CYS A 118 -4.30 23.60 8.05
CA CYS A 118 -3.67 23.16 6.81
C CYS A 118 -2.19 23.52 6.74
N LYS A 119 -1.77 24.69 7.24
CA LYS A 119 -0.35 25.07 7.33
C LYS A 119 0.42 24.12 8.26
N LYS A 120 -0.18 23.76 9.40
CA LYS A 120 0.43 22.81 10.34
C LYS A 120 0.58 21.41 9.73
N LEU A 121 -0.45 20.93 9.03
CA LEU A 121 -0.38 19.66 8.28
C LEU A 121 0.68 19.71 7.18
N GLN A 122 0.66 20.73 6.33
CA GLN A 122 1.63 20.92 5.25
C GLN A 122 3.05 20.91 5.80
N LYS A 123 3.31 21.66 6.88
CA LYS A 123 4.64 21.67 7.52
C LYS A 123 5.09 20.26 7.93
N TYR A 124 4.23 19.50 8.60
CA TYR A 124 4.57 18.14 9.03
C TYR A 124 4.89 17.23 7.83
N LEU A 125 4.04 17.25 6.80
CA LEU A 125 4.23 16.41 5.61
C LEU A 125 5.49 16.80 4.83
N THR A 126 5.77 18.10 4.69
CA THR A 126 6.99 18.59 4.06
C THR A 126 8.23 18.16 4.85
N GLU A 127 8.24 18.32 6.18
CA GLU A 127 9.37 17.86 7.01
C GLU A 127 9.59 16.34 6.89
N ASN A 128 8.51 15.56 6.83
CA ASN A 128 8.60 14.11 6.65
C ASN A 128 9.11 13.71 5.27
N MET A 129 8.65 14.39 4.23
CA MET A 129 9.15 14.16 2.87
C MET A 129 10.64 14.49 2.76
N VAL A 130 11.08 15.63 3.31
CA VAL A 130 12.50 16.01 3.36
C VAL A 130 13.33 14.96 4.10
N TYR A 131 12.87 14.53 5.27
CA TYR A 131 13.54 13.48 6.04
C TYR A 131 13.73 12.19 5.24
N MET A 132 12.69 11.72 4.54
CA MET A 132 12.79 10.53 3.71
C MET A 132 13.76 10.73 2.55
N LEU A 133 13.75 11.89 1.88
CA LEU A 133 14.69 12.19 0.80
C LEU A 133 16.15 12.15 1.30
N GLU A 134 16.45 12.86 2.38
CA GLU A 134 17.80 12.91 2.98
C GLU A 134 18.31 11.50 3.32
N GLU A 135 17.51 10.70 4.03
CA GLU A 135 17.91 9.33 4.37
C GLU A 135 18.07 8.43 3.14
N THR A 136 17.27 8.64 2.09
CA THR A 136 17.43 7.88 0.84
C THR A 136 18.73 8.22 0.13
N TYR A 137 19.13 9.50 0.07
CA TYR A 137 20.38 9.92 -0.56
C TYR A 137 21.61 9.40 0.21
N GLU A 138 21.54 9.41 1.53
CA GLU A 138 22.64 8.94 2.38
C GLU A 138 22.77 7.41 2.36
N ASN A 139 21.66 6.66 2.39
CA ASN A 139 21.69 5.24 2.74
C ASN A 139 21.38 4.26 1.60
N SER A 140 20.88 4.70 0.45
CA SER A 140 20.40 3.81 -0.63
C SER A 140 21.44 2.82 -1.18
N ASN A 141 22.73 3.13 -1.05
CA ASN A 141 23.82 2.30 -1.58
C ASN A 141 24.15 1.09 -0.68
N HIS A 142 23.69 1.08 0.57
CA HIS A 142 24.00 0.02 1.53
C HIS A 142 22.83 -0.44 2.40
N ASP A 143 21.72 0.30 2.43
CA ASP A 143 20.52 -0.08 3.18
C ASP A 143 19.35 -0.42 2.24
N PRO A 144 18.92 -1.70 2.18
CA PRO A 144 17.81 -2.12 1.34
C PRO A 144 16.50 -1.37 1.60
N PHE A 145 16.21 -1.03 2.86
CA PHE A 145 14.97 -0.34 3.21
C PHE A 145 14.94 1.05 2.59
N TRP A 146 16.01 1.84 2.77
CA TRP A 146 16.08 3.19 2.24
C TRP A 146 16.14 3.23 0.72
N TYR A 147 16.76 2.23 0.08
CA TYR A 147 16.67 2.12 -1.37
C TYR A 147 15.23 1.94 -1.85
N GLN A 148 14.47 1.04 -1.23
CA GLN A 148 13.07 0.82 -1.61
C GLN A 148 12.15 2.00 -1.26
N VAL A 149 12.44 2.74 -0.19
CA VAL A 149 11.75 4.02 0.11
C VAL A 149 11.99 5.00 -1.04
N GLY A 150 13.24 5.19 -1.45
CA GLY A 150 13.60 6.11 -2.55
C GLY A 150 12.92 5.75 -3.86
N LEU A 151 12.85 4.46 -4.21
CA LEU A 151 12.12 4.00 -5.39
C LEU A 151 10.61 4.29 -5.28
N GLN A 152 10.01 4.16 -4.11
CA GLN A 152 8.60 4.52 -3.93
C GLN A 152 8.37 6.03 -4.05
N LEU A 153 9.31 6.87 -3.58
CA LEU A 153 9.23 8.33 -3.78
C LEU A 153 9.33 8.70 -5.26
N TRP A 154 10.21 8.06 -6.03
CA TRP A 154 10.27 8.22 -7.49
C TRP A 154 8.96 7.81 -8.16
N GLN A 155 8.35 6.69 -7.75
CA GLN A 155 7.04 6.27 -8.24
C GLN A 155 5.96 7.33 -7.96
N ILE A 156 5.92 7.88 -6.75
CA ILE A 156 4.98 8.95 -6.39
C ILE A 156 5.25 10.20 -7.23
N LYS A 157 6.51 10.59 -7.44
CA LYS A 157 6.85 11.75 -8.28
C LYS A 157 6.36 11.57 -9.72
N GLY A 158 6.48 10.38 -10.29
CA GLY A 158 5.89 10.07 -11.59
C GLY A 158 4.36 10.19 -11.61
N MET A 159 3.69 9.73 -10.55
CA MET A 159 2.23 9.86 -10.40
C MET A 159 1.79 11.33 -10.33
N LEU A 160 2.52 12.15 -9.57
CA LEU A 160 2.25 13.59 -9.43
C LEU A 160 2.44 14.32 -10.77
N ASP A 161 3.54 14.04 -11.46
CA ASP A 161 3.83 14.63 -12.77
C ASP A 161 2.76 14.25 -13.81
N ALA A 162 2.31 12.99 -13.84
CA ALA A 162 1.22 12.57 -14.73
C ALA A 162 -0.10 13.28 -14.44
N TYR A 163 -0.46 13.44 -13.17
CA TYR A 163 -1.68 14.16 -12.78
C TYR A 163 -1.61 15.65 -13.12
N ASN A 164 -0.43 16.25 -13.05
CA ASN A 164 -0.18 17.64 -13.44
C ASN A 164 0.14 17.82 -14.93
N GLU A 165 -0.09 16.78 -15.76
CA GLU A 165 0.17 16.80 -17.21
C GLU A 165 1.62 17.17 -17.59
N LYS A 166 2.59 16.84 -16.73
CA LYS A 166 4.01 17.18 -16.89
C LYS A 166 4.81 15.97 -17.40
N PHE A 167 5.07 15.91 -18.70
CA PHE A 167 5.93 14.88 -19.28
C PHE A 167 7.42 15.29 -19.29
N ILE A 168 8.30 14.41 -18.81
CA ILE A 168 9.75 14.61 -18.84
C ILE A 168 10.35 13.88 -20.04
N SER A 169 10.91 14.64 -20.99
CA SER A 169 11.38 14.10 -22.26
C SER A 169 12.81 13.55 -22.25
N THR A 170 13.61 13.84 -21.21
CA THR A 170 15.03 13.51 -21.18
C THR A 170 15.51 13.07 -19.80
N SER A 171 16.49 12.16 -19.75
CA SER A 171 16.98 11.53 -18.52
C SER A 171 17.79 12.46 -17.61
N ASP A 172 18.42 13.50 -18.15
CA ASP A 172 19.21 14.48 -17.39
C ASP A 172 18.36 15.27 -16.38
N LYS A 173 17.07 15.43 -16.68
CA LYS A 173 16.11 16.07 -15.78
C LYS A 173 15.70 15.19 -14.60
N LEU A 174 15.71 13.86 -14.75
CA LEU A 174 15.34 12.94 -13.67
C LEU A 174 16.54 12.70 -12.74
N ASN A 175 16.82 13.67 -11.89
CA ASN A 175 17.89 13.64 -10.89
C ASN A 175 17.35 13.99 -9.48
N GLU A 176 18.19 13.89 -8.46
CA GLU A 176 17.81 14.17 -7.06
C GLU A 176 17.21 15.57 -6.86
N GLY A 177 17.73 16.58 -7.57
CA GLY A 177 17.19 17.94 -7.53
C GLY A 177 15.75 18.01 -8.05
N TYR A 178 15.42 17.21 -9.05
CA TYR A 178 14.05 17.10 -9.56
C TYR A 178 13.13 16.30 -8.64
N LEU A 179 13.65 15.23 -8.01
CA LEU A 179 12.88 14.49 -7.01
C LEU A 179 12.51 15.38 -5.83
N ASN A 180 13.41 16.28 -5.41
CA ASN A 180 13.16 17.21 -4.30
C ASN A 180 11.92 18.09 -4.52
N GLU A 181 11.48 18.35 -5.76
CA GLU A 181 10.25 19.12 -6.04
C GLU A 181 9.00 18.47 -5.41
N ILE A 182 9.02 17.17 -5.08
CA ILE A 182 7.92 16.48 -4.40
C ILE A 182 7.52 17.14 -3.07
N THR A 183 8.43 17.88 -2.42
CA THR A 183 8.16 18.58 -1.16
C THR A 183 7.12 19.69 -1.30
N ASP A 184 6.97 20.24 -2.51
CA ASP A 184 6.01 21.31 -2.82
C ASP A 184 4.60 20.75 -3.11
N GLU A 185 4.49 19.44 -3.32
CA GLU A 185 3.29 18.76 -3.80
C GLU A 185 2.61 17.89 -2.73
N VAL A 186 3.05 17.98 -1.47
CA VAL A 186 2.54 17.16 -0.35
C VAL A 186 1.06 17.39 0.00
N MET A 187 0.46 18.47 -0.50
CA MET A 187 -0.96 18.80 -0.29
C MET A 187 -1.85 18.47 -1.50
N GLY A 188 -1.29 17.91 -2.57
CA GLY A 188 -2.04 17.45 -3.74
C GLY A 188 -2.50 15.99 -3.57
N ILE A 189 -2.51 15.24 -4.68
CA ILE A 189 -2.88 13.81 -4.68
C ILE A 189 -1.94 12.93 -3.83
N TYR A 190 -0.82 13.45 -3.30
CA TYR A 190 -0.04 12.77 -2.26
C TYR A 190 -0.90 12.44 -1.03
N LEU A 191 -1.89 13.28 -0.73
CA LEU A 191 -2.85 13.03 0.36
C LEU A 191 -3.66 11.74 0.17
N LEU A 192 -3.83 11.26 -1.07
CA LEU A 192 -4.41 9.94 -1.33
C LEU A 192 -3.53 8.82 -0.76
N GLN A 193 -2.20 8.93 -0.87
CA GLN A 193 -1.28 7.88 -0.41
C GLN A 193 -1.36 7.64 1.10
N ILE A 194 -1.53 8.72 1.87
CA ILE A 194 -1.54 8.67 3.34
C ILE A 194 -2.95 8.41 3.91
N ASN A 195 -3.92 8.00 3.09
CA ASN A 195 -5.33 7.89 3.51
C ASN A 195 -5.52 7.11 4.83
N GLY A 196 -4.88 5.95 4.98
CA GLY A 196 -4.97 5.17 6.22
C GLY A 196 -4.16 5.77 7.38
N ASP A 197 -3.06 6.48 7.10
CA ASP A 197 -2.26 7.18 8.12
C ASP A 197 -2.95 8.45 8.63
N PHE A 198 -3.90 8.98 7.86
CA PHE A 198 -4.35 10.36 7.99
C PHE A 198 -5.13 10.63 9.29
N GLY A 199 -6.01 9.70 9.70
CA GLY A 199 -6.80 9.84 10.92
C GLY A 199 -5.96 9.93 12.19
N ASP A 200 -4.93 9.09 12.29
CA ASP A 200 -3.97 9.09 13.41
C ASP A 200 -3.11 10.36 13.39
N LEU A 201 -2.61 10.74 12.20
CA LEU A 201 -1.81 11.96 12.05
C LEU A 201 -2.58 13.22 12.48
N LEU A 202 -3.81 13.39 12.02
CA LEU A 202 -4.64 14.55 12.38
C LEU A 202 -4.99 14.56 13.89
N SER A 203 -5.16 13.38 14.49
CA SER A 203 -5.33 13.25 15.95
C SER A 203 -4.08 13.72 16.69
N ALA A 204 -2.91 13.25 16.26
CA ALA A 204 -1.64 13.58 16.88
C ALA A 204 -1.28 15.06 16.79
N LEU A 205 -1.60 15.69 15.65
CA LEU A 205 -1.42 17.12 15.43
C LEU A 205 -2.52 17.98 16.06
N SER A 206 -3.54 17.36 16.66
CA SER A 206 -4.69 18.05 17.27
C SER A 206 -5.40 18.97 16.27
N LEU A 207 -5.77 18.41 15.12
CA LEU A 207 -6.41 19.11 13.99
C LEU A 207 -7.88 18.66 13.81
N PRO A 208 -8.79 18.99 14.75
CA PRO A 208 -10.16 18.47 14.74
C PRO A 208 -10.99 18.96 13.54
N THR A 209 -10.71 20.17 13.03
CA THR A 209 -11.37 20.75 11.86
C THR A 209 -11.12 19.93 10.59
N LEU A 210 -9.93 19.33 10.47
CA LEU A 210 -9.60 18.43 9.38
C LEU A 210 -10.09 17.00 9.69
N LYS A 211 -9.89 16.53 10.92
CA LYS A 211 -10.25 15.15 11.32
C LYS A 211 -11.74 14.87 11.13
N TYR A 212 -12.59 15.79 11.58
CA TYR A 212 -14.05 15.65 11.51
C TYR A 212 -14.67 16.49 10.40
N GLY A 213 -13.85 17.06 9.51
CA GLY A 213 -14.30 17.84 8.38
C GLY A 213 -14.88 16.97 7.27
N VAL A 214 -15.69 17.59 6.43
CA VAL A 214 -16.26 17.01 5.22
C VAL A 214 -15.93 17.90 4.02
N ASN A 215 -15.83 17.29 2.85
CA ASN A 215 -15.70 17.97 1.58
C ASN A 215 -17.02 18.65 1.15
N GLU A 216 -16.98 19.39 0.05
CA GLU A 216 -18.14 20.06 -0.57
C GLU A 216 -19.31 19.10 -0.92
N LEU A 217 -19.03 17.81 -1.10
CA LEU A 217 -20.04 16.77 -1.34
C LEU A 217 -20.60 16.16 -0.04
N GLY A 218 -20.13 16.61 1.12
CA GLY A 218 -20.50 16.08 2.43
C GLY A 218 -19.78 14.79 2.82
N HIS A 219 -18.76 14.37 2.08
CA HIS A 219 -17.95 13.18 2.40
C HIS A 219 -16.86 13.52 3.43
N PRO A 220 -16.66 12.69 4.47
CA PRO A 220 -15.59 12.90 5.45
C PRO A 220 -14.19 12.89 4.83
N TYR A 221 -13.31 13.79 5.30
CA TYR A 221 -11.88 13.79 4.90
C TYR A 221 -11.09 12.63 5.50
N THR A 222 -11.46 12.22 6.72
CA THR A 222 -10.94 11.00 7.34
C THR A 222 -12.01 9.94 7.42
N MET A 223 -11.58 8.69 7.36
CA MET A 223 -12.48 7.57 7.31
C MET A 223 -12.09 6.62 8.44
N ALA A 224 -13.07 6.20 9.24
CA ALA A 224 -12.86 5.12 10.19
C ALA A 224 -12.80 3.82 9.38
N THR A 225 -11.61 3.45 8.90
CA THR A 225 -11.43 2.17 8.23
C THR A 225 -11.48 1.05 9.27
N SER A 226 -12.28 0.03 8.97
CA SER A 226 -12.45 -1.18 9.76
C SER A 226 -12.35 -2.35 8.80
N CYS A 227 -11.97 -3.55 9.26
CA CYS A 227 -11.76 -4.68 8.36
C CYS A 227 -12.09 -5.99 9.07
N SER A 228 -12.53 -6.99 8.32
CA SER A 228 -12.75 -8.35 8.82
C SER A 228 -11.88 -9.32 8.02
N VAL A 229 -11.05 -10.11 8.72
CA VAL A 229 -10.17 -11.12 8.10
C VAL A 229 -10.47 -12.49 8.66
N LEU A 230 -10.43 -13.50 7.78
CA LEU A 230 -10.48 -14.90 8.15
C LEU A 230 -9.45 -15.70 7.37
N PHE A 231 -8.56 -16.39 8.10
CA PHE A 231 -7.81 -17.53 7.62
C PHE A 231 -8.53 -18.80 8.06
N LYS A 232 -8.87 -19.70 7.14
CA LYS A 232 -9.56 -20.96 7.42
C LYS A 232 -8.77 -22.13 6.85
N VAL A 233 -8.44 -23.08 7.71
CA VAL A 233 -7.91 -24.39 7.30
C VAL A 233 -9.07 -25.29 6.89
N VAL A 234 -9.04 -25.79 5.67
CA VAL A 234 -9.99 -26.80 5.17
C VAL A 234 -9.19 -27.90 4.49
N LYS A 235 -9.22 -29.10 5.09
CA LYS A 235 -8.34 -30.22 4.70
C LYS A 235 -6.88 -29.74 4.74
N ASN A 236 -6.17 -29.77 3.62
CA ASN A 236 -4.77 -29.34 3.51
C ASN A 236 -4.61 -27.91 2.96
N ASN A 237 -5.72 -27.21 2.67
CA ASN A 237 -5.70 -25.85 2.12
C ASN A 237 -5.94 -24.80 3.20
N VAL A 238 -5.36 -23.61 3.02
CA VAL A 238 -5.70 -22.41 3.78
C VAL A 238 -6.41 -21.44 2.85
N TYR A 239 -7.68 -21.17 3.16
CA TYR A 239 -8.44 -20.11 2.54
C TYR A 239 -8.22 -18.83 3.33
N MET A 240 -8.01 -17.72 2.64
CA MET A 240 -7.88 -16.40 3.25
C MET A 240 -8.88 -15.46 2.61
N SER A 241 -9.52 -14.63 3.42
CA SER A 241 -10.38 -13.55 2.95
C SER A 241 -10.19 -12.31 3.81
N HIS A 242 -10.22 -11.16 3.14
CA HIS A 242 -10.21 -9.83 3.75
C HIS A 242 -11.44 -9.07 3.24
N VAL A 243 -12.14 -8.37 4.13
CA VAL A 243 -13.28 -7.52 3.80
C VAL A 243 -13.04 -6.14 4.38
N THR A 244 -12.72 -5.19 3.50
CA THR A 244 -12.54 -3.77 3.85
C THR A 244 -13.88 -3.14 4.20
N TRP A 245 -13.92 -2.38 5.28
CA TRP A 245 -14.99 -1.44 5.59
C TRP A 245 -14.43 -0.03 5.44
N THR A 246 -15.00 0.69 4.49
CA THR A 246 -14.67 2.09 4.23
C THR A 246 -15.94 2.82 3.82
N SER A 247 -15.90 4.15 3.73
CA SER A 247 -17.04 4.91 3.21
C SER A 247 -17.21 4.67 1.71
N TYR A 248 -18.48 4.69 1.28
CA TYR A 248 -18.88 4.45 -0.10
C TYR A 248 -18.23 5.40 -1.11
N SER A 249 -17.79 6.59 -0.68
CA SER A 249 -17.05 7.54 -1.51
C SER A 249 -15.73 6.99 -2.06
N MET A 250 -15.16 5.94 -1.46
CA MET A 250 -13.92 5.29 -1.92
C MET A 250 -14.14 4.12 -2.89
N MET A 251 -15.38 3.77 -3.27
CA MET A 251 -15.64 2.54 -4.05
C MET A 251 -15.22 2.59 -5.54
N LEU A 252 -14.31 3.48 -5.94
CA LEU A 252 -13.60 3.36 -7.21
C LEU A 252 -12.42 2.41 -7.00
N ARG A 253 -12.60 1.14 -7.39
CA ARG A 253 -11.65 0.07 -7.07
C ARG A 253 -10.80 -0.31 -8.26
N VAL A 254 -9.52 -0.55 -8.00
CA VAL A 254 -8.54 -1.04 -8.98
C VAL A 254 -7.80 -2.22 -8.37
N LEU A 255 -7.97 -3.42 -8.95
CA LEU A 255 -7.09 -4.55 -8.66
C LEU A 255 -5.78 -4.34 -9.42
N LYS A 256 -4.67 -4.27 -8.69
CA LYS A 256 -3.36 -3.95 -9.27
C LYS A 256 -2.46 -5.16 -9.31
N HIS A 257 -1.68 -5.25 -10.37
CA HIS A 257 -0.55 -6.16 -10.49
C HIS A 257 0.70 -5.35 -10.88
N TYR A 258 1.67 -5.27 -9.97
CA TYR A 258 2.98 -4.70 -10.28
C TYR A 258 3.98 -5.82 -10.55
N ASN A 259 4.82 -5.62 -11.56
CA ASN A 259 5.97 -6.48 -11.86
C ASN A 259 7.22 -5.62 -12.08
N PHE A 260 7.93 -5.39 -10.98
CA PHE A 260 9.05 -4.47 -10.87
C PHE A 260 10.33 -5.24 -10.52
N PRO A 261 11.20 -5.52 -11.50
CA PRO A 261 12.43 -6.26 -11.27
C PRO A 261 13.54 -5.40 -10.64
N TRP A 262 13.17 -4.55 -9.67
CA TRP A 262 14.09 -3.68 -8.94
C TRP A 262 15.07 -4.50 -8.11
N LYS A 263 16.22 -3.88 -7.83
CA LYS A 263 17.28 -4.43 -6.99
C LYS A 263 16.93 -4.26 -5.52
N VAL A 264 17.49 -5.11 -4.66
CA VAL A 264 17.35 -5.02 -3.20
C VAL A 264 17.97 -3.73 -2.65
N VAL A 265 19.09 -3.31 -3.21
CA VAL A 265 19.89 -2.13 -2.81
C VAL A 265 20.57 -1.53 -4.04
N ASN A 266 20.94 -0.24 -4.02
CA ASN A 266 21.59 0.45 -5.14
C ASN A 266 23.04 0.01 -5.35
N SER A 267 23.23 -1.17 -5.93
CA SER A 267 24.55 -1.72 -6.25
C SER A 267 24.51 -2.53 -7.55
N THR A 268 25.64 -2.56 -8.28
CA THR A 268 25.75 -3.19 -9.60
C THR A 268 25.35 -4.67 -9.58
N ASN A 269 25.76 -5.41 -8.55
CA ASN A 269 25.53 -6.86 -8.41
C ASN A 269 24.39 -7.20 -7.44
N SER A 270 23.57 -6.22 -7.09
CA SER A 270 22.46 -6.40 -6.16
C SER A 270 21.40 -7.35 -6.76
N PRO A 271 20.92 -8.34 -6.00
CA PRO A 271 19.88 -9.24 -6.49
C PRO A 271 18.55 -8.51 -6.66
N LYS A 272 17.68 -9.05 -7.50
CA LYS A 272 16.29 -8.60 -7.63
C LYS A 272 15.53 -8.82 -6.31
N ILE A 273 14.65 -7.90 -5.95
CA ILE A 273 13.77 -8.03 -4.79
C ILE A 273 12.92 -9.33 -4.86
N PRO A 274 12.71 -10.04 -3.74
CA PRO A 274 11.89 -11.27 -3.73
C PRO A 274 10.43 -11.03 -4.13
N GLY A 275 9.85 -9.93 -3.66
CA GLY A 275 8.50 -9.45 -3.98
C GLY A 275 8.44 -8.61 -5.25
N TYR A 276 9.18 -8.98 -6.30
CA TYR A 276 9.19 -8.24 -7.58
C TYR A 276 7.82 -8.23 -8.28
N ALA A 277 6.97 -9.24 -8.05
CA ALA A 277 5.59 -9.22 -8.51
C ALA A 277 4.62 -9.17 -7.31
N ILE A 278 3.70 -8.22 -7.31
CA ILE A 278 2.72 -8.03 -6.22
C ILE A 278 1.34 -7.78 -6.82
N THR A 279 0.37 -8.61 -6.47
CA THR A 279 -1.05 -8.38 -6.74
C THR A 279 -1.75 -7.91 -5.49
N PHE A 280 -2.51 -6.83 -5.57
CA PHE A 280 -3.17 -6.25 -4.40
C PHE A 280 -4.43 -5.47 -4.78
N SER A 281 -5.41 -5.45 -3.87
CA SER A 281 -6.60 -4.62 -4.01
C SER A 281 -6.26 -3.17 -3.67
N SER A 282 -6.71 -2.22 -4.49
CA SER A 282 -6.27 -0.83 -4.39
C SER A 282 -7.33 0.12 -4.97
N TYR A 283 -6.93 1.38 -5.05
CA TYR A 283 -7.65 2.51 -5.61
C TYR A 283 -6.79 3.20 -6.71
N PRO A 284 -7.37 4.04 -7.59
CA PRO A 284 -6.65 4.76 -8.66
C PRO A 284 -5.54 5.66 -8.11
N THR A 285 -4.32 5.53 -8.64
CA THR A 285 -3.15 6.33 -8.19
C THR A 285 -2.72 6.10 -6.74
N PHE A 286 -2.97 4.92 -6.15
CA PHE A 286 -2.40 4.51 -4.85
C PHE A 286 -1.22 3.54 -5.04
N THR A 287 -0.04 3.86 -4.50
CA THR A 287 1.15 2.99 -4.62
C THR A 287 1.08 1.71 -3.80
N SER A 288 0.11 1.59 -2.91
CA SER A 288 -0.09 0.50 -1.96
C SER A 288 -1.58 0.16 -1.85
N SER A 289 -1.90 -0.96 -1.21
CA SER A 289 -3.26 -1.20 -0.72
C SER A 289 -3.55 -0.23 0.43
N VAL A 290 -4.82 0.09 0.62
CA VAL A 290 -5.35 0.77 1.82
C VAL A 290 -6.49 -0.08 2.39
N ASP A 291 -6.51 -1.36 2.00
CA ASP A 291 -7.53 -2.31 2.43
C ASP A 291 -7.15 -2.97 3.76
N ASP A 292 -6.02 -3.66 3.96
CA ASP A 292 -4.99 -4.10 3.01
C ASP A 292 -5.06 -5.59 2.60
N PHE A 293 -4.77 -5.91 1.33
CA PHE A 293 -4.58 -7.29 0.85
C PHE A 293 -3.51 -7.38 -0.25
N TYR A 294 -2.47 -8.20 -0.04
CA TYR A 294 -1.38 -8.42 -0.99
C TYR A 294 -1.06 -9.90 -1.18
N VAL A 295 -0.70 -10.28 -2.40
CA VAL A 295 -0.09 -11.56 -2.76
C VAL A 295 1.22 -11.27 -3.50
N THR A 296 2.34 -11.80 -3.01
CA THR A 296 3.67 -11.50 -3.56
C THR A 296 4.30 -12.70 -4.28
N SER A 297 5.24 -12.45 -5.19
CA SER A 297 6.07 -13.47 -5.83
C SER A 297 6.93 -14.26 -4.85
N ALA A 298 7.20 -13.71 -3.66
CA ALA A 298 7.83 -14.42 -2.55
C ALA A 298 6.90 -15.45 -1.88
N LYS A 299 5.67 -15.62 -2.39
CA LYS A 299 4.62 -16.51 -1.87
C LYS A 299 4.20 -16.12 -0.44
N LEU A 300 4.22 -14.83 -0.15
CA LEU A 300 3.62 -14.27 1.05
C LEU A 300 2.24 -13.73 0.71
N VAL A 301 1.27 -13.98 1.60
CA VAL A 301 -0.04 -13.32 1.56
C VAL A 301 -0.13 -12.43 2.79
N ILE A 302 -0.36 -11.14 2.59
CA ILE A 302 -0.26 -10.12 3.62
C ILE A 302 -1.58 -9.36 3.67
N THR A 303 -2.08 -9.13 4.88
CA THR A 303 -3.32 -8.38 5.10
C THR A 303 -3.32 -7.79 6.51
N GLU A 304 -4.29 -6.96 6.83
CA GLU A 304 -4.38 -6.33 8.15
C GLU A 304 -5.83 -6.10 8.59
N THR A 305 -6.02 -5.74 9.85
CA THR A 305 -7.19 -4.94 10.26
C THR A 305 -6.76 -3.81 11.19
N THR A 306 -7.33 -2.61 11.00
CA THR A 306 -6.97 -1.41 11.78
C THR A 306 -7.29 -1.57 13.26
N ASN A 307 -6.31 -1.38 14.15
CA ASN A 307 -6.49 -1.26 15.58
C ASN A 307 -6.69 0.21 15.97
N THR A 308 -7.77 0.52 16.69
CA THR A 308 -7.99 1.90 17.14
C THR A 308 -7.14 2.24 18.36
N VAL A 309 -6.50 3.41 18.35
CA VAL A 309 -5.83 3.97 19.53
C VAL A 309 -6.82 4.82 20.31
N HIS A 310 -7.20 4.37 21.50
CA HIS A 310 -8.20 4.99 22.38
C HIS A 310 -7.61 5.91 23.45
N THR A 311 -6.32 6.22 23.36
CA THR A 311 -5.62 7.07 24.32
C THR A 311 -4.76 8.13 23.64
N ASP A 312 -4.76 9.34 24.18
CA ASP A 312 -3.95 10.44 23.64
C ASP A 312 -2.49 10.41 24.11
N LYS A 313 -2.14 9.50 25.03
CA LYS A 313 -0.81 9.42 25.65
C LYS A 313 0.30 9.10 24.64
N LEU A 314 -0.03 8.44 23.54
CA LEU A 314 0.92 7.99 22.53
C LEU A 314 1.15 9.03 21.41
N TRP A 315 0.26 10.01 21.28
CA TRP A 315 0.32 11.01 20.22
C TRP A 315 1.52 11.94 20.19
N PRO A 316 2.21 12.26 21.32
CA PRO A 316 3.48 12.98 21.25
C PRO A 316 4.52 12.30 20.35
N ILE A 317 4.55 10.96 20.33
CA ILE A 317 5.50 10.19 19.49
C ILE A 317 5.27 10.46 18.01
N VAL A 318 4.00 10.45 17.58
CA VAL A 318 3.63 10.75 16.19
C VAL A 318 3.87 12.23 15.86
N ARG A 319 3.48 13.12 16.77
CA ARG A 319 3.61 14.59 16.61
C ARG A 319 5.05 15.02 16.39
N ASP A 320 5.98 14.39 17.11
CA ASP A 320 7.41 14.69 17.04
C ASP A 320 8.14 13.80 16.01
N GLY A 321 7.39 12.94 15.29
CA GLY A 321 7.90 11.93 14.37
C GLY A 321 8.16 12.38 12.95
N SER A 322 7.92 13.66 12.59
CA SER A 322 8.06 14.14 11.21
C SER A 322 9.46 13.87 10.65
N ARG A 323 10.51 13.91 11.47
CA ARG A 323 11.92 13.77 11.03
C ARG A 323 12.59 12.46 11.43
N ASN A 324 11.83 11.43 11.76
CA ASN A 324 12.42 10.13 12.17
C ASN A 324 11.56 8.91 11.84
N SER A 325 10.44 9.11 11.13
CA SER A 325 9.49 8.05 10.83
C SER A 325 9.11 8.01 9.36
N VAL A 326 8.57 6.86 8.94
CA VAL A 326 8.10 6.61 7.58
C VAL A 326 6.66 6.11 7.68
N PHE A 327 5.74 6.69 6.89
CA PHE A 327 4.32 6.32 6.92
C PHE A 327 4.08 4.84 6.58
N THR A 328 2.98 4.29 7.10
CA THR A 328 2.68 2.85 7.03
C THR A 328 2.61 2.34 5.60
N PHE A 329 2.00 3.11 4.68
CA PHE A 329 1.85 2.72 3.28
C PHE A 329 3.20 2.49 2.54
N ILE A 330 4.26 3.21 2.93
CA ILE A 330 5.61 3.00 2.41
C ILE A 330 6.22 1.78 3.09
N ARG A 331 6.15 1.70 4.42
CA ARG A 331 6.75 0.59 5.17
C ARG A 331 6.16 -0.77 4.78
N SER A 332 4.84 -0.85 4.57
CA SER A 332 4.16 -2.08 4.14
C SER A 332 4.61 -2.51 2.74
N MET A 333 4.75 -1.58 1.79
CA MET A 333 5.25 -1.87 0.44
C MET A 333 6.73 -2.25 0.45
N VAL A 334 7.58 -1.55 1.19
CA VAL A 334 9.00 -1.89 1.35
C VAL A 334 9.16 -3.29 1.92
N ALA A 335 8.43 -3.63 2.98
CA ALA A 335 8.44 -4.96 3.57
C ALA A 335 7.95 -6.04 2.57
N SER A 336 6.88 -5.76 1.84
CA SER A 336 6.31 -6.68 0.85
C SER A 336 7.22 -6.93 -0.35
N ARG A 337 8.05 -5.94 -0.72
CA ARG A 337 9.08 -6.06 -1.76
C ARG A 337 10.27 -6.89 -1.27
N LEU A 338 10.77 -6.63 -0.06
CA LEU A 338 12.05 -7.19 0.42
C LEU A 338 11.93 -8.58 1.05
N ALA A 339 10.82 -8.90 1.71
CA ALA A 339 10.73 -10.08 2.55
C ALA A 339 10.59 -11.40 1.78
N THR A 340 11.28 -12.44 2.25
CA THR A 340 11.09 -13.82 1.79
C THR A 340 10.28 -14.65 2.77
N THR A 341 10.22 -14.25 4.04
CA THR A 341 9.47 -14.93 5.12
C THR A 341 8.60 -13.95 5.90
N ALA A 342 7.66 -14.49 6.69
CA ALA A 342 6.79 -13.67 7.55
C ALA A 342 7.59 -12.88 8.62
N ASP A 343 8.60 -13.50 9.24
CA ASP A 343 9.48 -12.85 10.21
C ASP A 343 10.25 -11.67 9.58
N GLU A 344 10.79 -11.85 8.38
CA GLU A 344 11.50 -10.80 7.65
C GLU A 344 10.56 -9.64 7.30
N TRP A 345 9.33 -9.93 6.85
CA TRP A 345 8.34 -8.90 6.55
C TRP A 345 8.10 -8.01 7.77
N ILE A 346 7.89 -8.64 8.92
CA ILE A 346 7.70 -7.94 10.19
C ILE A 346 8.96 -7.13 10.53
N SER A 347 10.16 -7.71 10.40
CA SER A 347 11.42 -7.00 10.68
C SER A 347 11.59 -5.74 9.84
N TYR A 348 11.24 -5.77 8.55
CA TYR A 348 11.28 -4.58 7.70
C TYR A 348 10.18 -3.58 8.07
N PHE A 349 8.95 -4.05 8.30
CA PHE A 349 7.80 -3.21 8.62
C PHE A 349 7.99 -2.41 9.92
N LYS A 350 8.66 -2.99 10.93
CA LYS A 350 8.93 -2.35 12.23
C LYS A 350 9.85 -1.13 12.14
N ARG A 351 10.66 -1.02 11.08
CA ARG A 351 11.65 0.05 10.95
C ARG A 351 10.95 1.40 10.78
N LYS A 352 11.44 2.42 11.50
CA LYS A 352 10.98 3.82 11.39
C LYS A 352 9.46 3.95 11.55
N ASN A 353 8.88 3.18 12.48
CA ASN A 353 7.45 3.17 12.80
C ASN A 353 6.92 4.60 13.04
N SER A 354 5.92 5.01 12.25
CA SER A 354 5.25 6.31 12.34
C SER A 354 4.20 6.40 13.43
N GLY A 355 3.67 5.27 13.92
CA GLY A 355 2.53 5.27 14.84
C GLY A 355 1.23 5.75 14.20
N THR A 356 1.12 5.68 12.88
CA THR A 356 -0.06 6.05 12.09
C THR A 356 -0.53 4.84 11.30
N TYR A 357 -1.83 4.75 11.01
CA TYR A 357 -2.45 3.54 10.44
C TYR A 357 -2.09 2.30 11.28
N ASN A 358 -2.45 2.37 12.56
CA ASN A 358 -2.08 1.36 13.55
C ASN A 358 -2.89 0.08 13.34
N ASN A 359 -2.27 -0.99 12.88
CA ASN A 359 -2.98 -2.20 12.43
C ASN A 359 -2.50 -3.48 13.15
N GLN A 360 -3.33 -4.53 13.12
CA GLN A 360 -2.87 -5.92 13.24
C GLN A 360 -2.57 -6.45 11.84
N TRP A 361 -1.30 -6.47 11.46
CA TRP A 361 -0.83 -7.13 10.24
C TRP A 361 -0.78 -8.64 10.43
N MET A 362 -1.17 -9.37 9.40
CA MET A 362 -1.12 -10.83 9.31
C MET A 362 -0.33 -11.22 8.06
N VAL A 363 0.76 -11.96 8.26
CA VAL A 363 1.64 -12.41 7.17
C VAL A 363 1.64 -13.93 7.11
N PHE A 364 1.04 -14.46 6.07
CA PHE A 364 0.99 -15.89 5.80
C PHE A 364 2.08 -16.29 4.82
N ASP A 365 3.01 -17.13 5.27
CA ASP A 365 4.04 -17.72 4.42
C ASP A 365 3.56 -19.07 3.87
N ALA A 366 3.02 -19.03 2.64
CA ALA A 366 2.49 -20.21 1.99
C ALA A 366 3.56 -21.28 1.72
N LYS A 367 4.85 -20.92 1.71
CA LYS A 367 5.96 -21.88 1.54
C LYS A 367 6.18 -22.71 2.80
N ARG A 368 5.79 -22.18 3.96
CA ARG A 368 6.03 -22.81 5.25
C ARG A 368 4.84 -23.60 5.74
N TRP A 369 3.62 -23.37 5.24
CA TRP A 369 2.46 -24.16 5.65
C TRP A 369 2.56 -25.64 5.19
N PRO A 370 2.27 -26.64 6.04
CA PRO A 370 1.80 -26.59 7.43
C PRO A 370 2.91 -26.86 8.47
N ALA A 371 4.01 -26.10 8.49
CA ALA A 371 5.05 -26.19 9.51
C ALA A 371 4.52 -25.76 10.90
N ASP A 372 5.21 -26.16 11.97
CA ASP A 372 4.79 -25.86 13.35
C ASP A 372 5.02 -24.41 13.79
N LYS A 373 5.75 -23.64 12.98
CA LYS A 373 6.05 -22.23 13.22
C LYS A 373 6.32 -21.48 11.91
N GLY A 374 6.10 -20.17 11.94
CA GLY A 374 6.38 -19.22 10.88
C GLY A 374 5.47 -19.32 9.66
N SER A 375 4.34 -20.05 9.74
CA SER A 375 3.38 -20.11 8.64
C SER A 375 2.40 -18.94 8.67
N LEU A 376 1.92 -18.55 9.85
CA LEU A 376 1.12 -17.34 10.05
C LEU A 376 1.68 -16.55 11.22
N MET A 377 2.13 -15.34 10.94
CA MET A 377 2.58 -14.40 11.97
C MET A 377 1.67 -13.18 12.00
N ILE A 378 1.50 -12.62 13.18
CA ILE A 378 0.84 -11.32 13.38
C ILE A 378 1.86 -10.29 13.85
N ALA A 379 1.66 -9.03 13.47
CA ALA A 379 2.35 -7.89 14.04
C ALA A 379 1.36 -6.77 14.33
N GLU A 380 1.41 -6.22 15.53
CA GLU A 380 0.52 -5.16 15.98
C GLU A 380 1.29 -3.90 16.28
N GLN A 381 0.90 -2.80 15.64
CA GLN A 381 1.56 -1.50 15.74
C GLN A 381 0.75 -0.54 16.62
N LEU A 382 1.48 0.26 17.41
CA LEU A 382 1.03 1.54 17.99
C LEU A 382 2.16 2.58 17.83
N PRO A 383 1.94 3.87 18.15
CA PRO A 383 3.06 4.80 18.23
C PRO A 383 4.16 4.31 19.18
N GLY A 384 5.37 4.18 18.64
CA GLY A 384 6.57 3.80 19.39
C GLY A 384 6.80 2.30 19.59
N ILE A 385 5.87 1.44 19.18
CA ILE A 385 5.99 -0.01 19.41
C ILE A 385 5.35 -0.83 18.30
N VAL A 386 6.00 -1.94 17.96
CA VAL A 386 5.39 -3.00 17.14
C VAL A 386 5.73 -4.34 17.77
N GLU A 387 4.70 -5.01 18.28
CA GLU A 387 4.82 -6.35 18.83
C GLU A 387 4.45 -7.39 17.79
N SER A 388 4.97 -8.61 17.92
CA SER A 388 4.72 -9.67 16.96
C SER A 388 4.59 -11.03 17.62
N LEU A 389 3.74 -11.88 17.06
CA LEU A 389 3.47 -13.22 17.59
C LEU A 389 3.31 -14.22 16.45
N ASP A 390 3.90 -15.41 16.61
CA ASP A 390 3.62 -16.55 15.74
C ASP A 390 2.32 -17.22 16.19
N VAL A 391 1.31 -17.18 15.32
CA VAL A 391 -0.02 -17.74 15.58
C VAL A 391 -0.28 -19.00 14.76
N THR A 392 0.76 -19.61 14.18
CA THR A 392 0.68 -20.84 13.38
C THR A 392 0.00 -21.98 14.14
N ASN A 393 0.37 -22.18 15.40
CA ASN A 393 -0.21 -23.25 16.22
C ASN A 393 -1.67 -22.98 16.58
N ILE A 394 -2.07 -21.71 16.72
CA ILE A 394 -3.46 -21.31 16.95
C ILE A 394 -4.29 -21.63 15.70
N LEU A 395 -3.81 -21.22 14.51
CA LEU A 395 -4.46 -21.51 13.23
C LEU A 395 -4.64 -23.02 13.04
N LYS A 396 -3.62 -23.82 13.36
CA LYS A 396 -3.68 -25.29 13.30
C LYS A 396 -4.71 -25.87 14.27
N SER A 397 -4.63 -25.50 15.55
CA SER A 397 -5.47 -26.11 16.60
C SER A 397 -6.95 -25.72 16.46
N GLN A 398 -7.21 -24.47 16.07
CA GLN A 398 -8.59 -23.96 15.95
C GLN A 398 -9.17 -24.19 14.55
N SER A 399 -8.33 -24.52 13.56
CA SER A 399 -8.65 -24.53 12.12
C SER A 399 -9.00 -23.16 11.53
N TYR A 400 -8.81 -22.07 12.28
CA TYR A 400 -8.99 -20.71 11.78
C TYR A 400 -8.18 -19.67 12.59
N TRP A 401 -7.96 -18.51 11.99
CA TRP A 401 -7.56 -17.27 12.64
C TRP A 401 -8.46 -16.14 12.12
N ALA A 402 -8.96 -15.28 13.00
CA ALA A 402 -9.82 -14.17 12.62
C ALA A 402 -9.30 -12.86 13.21
N SER A 403 -9.49 -11.76 12.47
CA SER A 403 -9.14 -10.41 12.89
C SER A 403 -10.30 -9.46 12.61
N TYR A 404 -10.51 -8.50 13.51
CA TYR A 404 -11.72 -7.68 13.56
C TYR A 404 -11.52 -6.38 14.37
N ASN A 405 -10.41 -5.69 14.13
CA ASN A 405 -10.11 -4.35 14.66
C ASN A 405 -9.94 -4.25 16.18
N LEU A 406 -9.50 -5.33 16.82
CA LEU A 406 -9.08 -5.30 18.22
C LEU A 406 -7.71 -5.94 18.37
N PRO A 407 -6.80 -5.34 19.16
CA PRO A 407 -5.52 -5.95 19.45
C PRO A 407 -5.66 -7.31 20.15
N TYR A 408 -4.92 -8.29 19.66
CA TYR A 408 -4.76 -9.62 20.24
C TYR A 408 -3.62 -9.65 21.26
N ILE A 409 -2.51 -8.95 20.98
CA ILE A 409 -1.33 -8.96 21.86
C ILE A 409 -1.64 -8.10 23.08
N ARG A 410 -1.47 -8.68 24.27
CA ARG A 410 -1.92 -8.11 25.54
C ARG A 410 -1.36 -6.70 25.79
N ASP A 411 -0.08 -6.49 25.52
CA ASP A 411 0.56 -5.19 25.76
C ASP A 411 -0.03 -4.12 24.84
N ILE A 412 -0.25 -4.44 23.57
CA ILE A 412 -0.92 -3.54 22.60
C ILE A 412 -2.37 -3.26 23.05
N TYR A 413 -3.11 -4.27 23.48
CA TYR A 413 -4.48 -4.10 23.98
C TYR A 413 -4.56 -3.16 25.18
N VAL A 414 -3.59 -3.22 26.11
CA VAL A 414 -3.53 -2.32 27.26
C VAL A 414 -3.06 -0.92 26.84
N MET A 415 -1.94 -0.82 26.12
CA MET A 415 -1.31 0.45 25.75
C MET A 415 -2.17 1.30 24.83
N SER A 416 -2.97 0.68 23.96
CA SER A 416 -3.94 1.38 23.11
C SER A 416 -5.10 2.01 23.89
N GLY A 417 -5.29 1.65 25.17
CA GLY A 417 -6.46 2.04 25.96
C GLY A 417 -7.70 1.16 25.70
N THR A 418 -7.58 0.09 24.91
CA THR A 418 -8.72 -0.82 24.61
C THR A 418 -9.27 -1.48 25.87
N GLU A 419 -8.41 -1.81 26.84
CA GLU A 419 -8.87 -2.34 28.13
C GLU A 419 -9.80 -1.39 28.89
N ASP A 420 -9.47 -0.09 28.89
CA ASP A 420 -10.30 0.90 29.57
C ASP A 420 -11.64 1.08 28.86
N MET A 421 -11.64 0.95 27.52
CA MET A 421 -12.88 0.89 26.74
C MET A 421 -13.71 -0.36 27.09
N ALA A 422 -13.07 -1.51 27.34
CA ALA A 422 -13.76 -2.72 27.79
C ALA A 422 -14.36 -2.57 29.19
N LYS A 423 -13.66 -1.92 30.13
CA LYS A 423 -14.21 -1.60 31.46
C LYS A 423 -15.43 -0.68 31.36
N LYS A 424 -15.40 0.28 30.43
CA LYS A 424 -16.43 1.32 30.28
C LYS A 424 -17.65 0.88 29.47
N TYR A 425 -17.44 0.16 28.38
CA TYR A 425 -18.46 -0.17 27.38
C TYR A 425 -18.70 -1.69 27.24
N GLY A 426 -17.94 -2.50 27.98
CA GLY A 426 -18.19 -3.93 28.11
C GLY A 426 -17.73 -4.76 26.90
N PRO A 427 -18.44 -5.86 26.60
CA PRO A 427 -17.99 -6.91 25.68
C PRO A 427 -17.58 -6.49 24.27
N TRP A 428 -18.02 -5.31 23.80
CA TRP A 428 -17.67 -4.82 22.46
C TRP A 428 -16.15 -4.65 22.28
N PHE A 429 -15.45 -4.26 23.34
CA PHE A 429 -14.00 -4.07 23.35
C PHE A 429 -13.23 -5.26 23.92
N VAL A 430 -13.91 -6.33 24.34
CA VAL A 430 -13.24 -7.55 24.80
C VAL A 430 -12.99 -8.46 23.60
N HIS A 431 -11.71 -8.74 23.31
CA HIS A 431 -11.28 -9.39 22.06
C HIS A 431 -12.09 -10.64 21.68
N ASN A 432 -12.44 -11.51 22.63
CA ASN A 432 -13.18 -12.76 22.35
C ASN A 432 -14.71 -12.67 22.57
N MET A 433 -15.25 -11.48 22.85
CA MET A 433 -16.69 -11.28 23.12
C MET A 433 -17.37 -10.28 22.18
N THR A 434 -16.63 -9.64 21.27
CA THR A 434 -17.21 -8.76 20.25
C THR A 434 -18.22 -9.50 19.37
N ALA A 435 -19.12 -8.76 18.71
CA ALA A 435 -20.07 -9.34 17.76
C ALA A 435 -19.37 -10.17 16.67
N ARG A 436 -18.31 -9.64 16.03
CA ARG A 436 -17.56 -10.35 14.99
C ARG A 436 -16.81 -11.55 15.52
N ALA A 437 -16.20 -11.45 16.71
CA ALA A 437 -15.57 -12.58 17.39
C ALA A 437 -16.57 -13.73 17.62
N ASN A 438 -17.79 -13.39 18.07
CA ASN A 438 -18.86 -14.36 18.28
C ASN A 438 -19.34 -15.00 16.97
N ILE A 439 -19.51 -14.21 15.91
CA ILE A 439 -19.93 -14.70 14.59
C ILE A 439 -18.88 -15.66 14.03
N PHE A 440 -17.59 -15.26 14.01
CA PHE A 440 -16.52 -16.13 13.52
C PHE A 440 -16.45 -17.43 14.33
N ARG A 441 -16.45 -17.35 15.66
CA ARG A 441 -16.43 -18.55 16.53
C ARG A 441 -17.63 -19.47 16.27
N ARG A 442 -18.82 -18.92 16.04
CA ARG A 442 -20.03 -19.71 15.75
C ARG A 442 -19.98 -20.34 14.36
N ASP A 443 -19.53 -19.60 13.34
CA ASP A 443 -19.82 -19.93 11.94
C ASP A 443 -18.61 -20.36 11.11
N HIS A 444 -17.36 -20.19 11.58
CA HIS A 444 -16.16 -20.49 10.78
C HIS A 444 -16.14 -21.93 10.25
N HIS A 445 -16.70 -22.90 10.99
CA HIS A 445 -16.75 -24.31 10.58
C HIS A 445 -17.64 -24.57 9.35
N LYS A 446 -18.54 -23.63 9.01
CA LYS A 446 -19.37 -23.69 7.79
C LYS A 446 -18.57 -23.39 6.52
N VAL A 447 -17.37 -22.81 6.65
CA VAL A 447 -16.46 -22.57 5.54
C VAL A 447 -15.74 -23.87 5.19
N VAL A 448 -16.10 -24.44 4.05
CA VAL A 448 -15.57 -25.71 3.51
C VAL A 448 -15.04 -25.59 2.08
N ASP A 449 -15.19 -24.41 1.46
CA ASP A 449 -14.76 -24.08 0.10
C ASP A 449 -14.77 -22.55 -0.13
N PHE A 450 -14.40 -22.10 -1.33
CA PHE A 450 -14.43 -20.67 -1.69
C PHE A 450 -15.84 -20.05 -1.61
N PRO A 451 -16.91 -20.65 -2.16
CA PRO A 451 -18.26 -20.08 -2.06
C PRO A 451 -18.75 -19.89 -0.62
N SER A 452 -18.50 -20.87 0.26
CA SER A 452 -18.88 -20.75 1.68
C SER A 452 -18.01 -19.73 2.43
N MET A 453 -16.73 -19.56 2.07
CA MET A 453 -15.89 -18.46 2.57
C MET A 453 -16.50 -17.10 2.19
N MET A 454 -16.79 -16.88 0.90
CA MET A 454 -17.40 -15.64 0.43
C MET A 454 -18.71 -15.36 1.17
N LYS A 455 -19.57 -16.37 1.34
CA LYS A 455 -20.85 -16.22 2.04
C LYS A 455 -20.68 -15.75 3.49
N LEU A 456 -19.74 -16.33 4.24
CA LEU A 456 -19.47 -15.89 5.62
C LEU A 456 -18.93 -14.47 5.63
N MET A 457 -17.95 -14.18 4.78
CA MET A 457 -17.25 -12.90 4.78
C MET A 457 -18.13 -11.74 4.30
N SER A 458 -19.10 -11.98 3.43
CA SER A 458 -20.13 -10.98 3.07
C SER A 458 -21.18 -10.73 4.17
N SER A 459 -21.16 -11.51 5.26
CA SER A 459 -22.08 -11.37 6.41
C SER A 459 -21.43 -10.82 7.68
N THR A 460 -20.11 -10.57 7.63
CA THR A 460 -19.25 -10.15 8.74
C THR A 460 -18.63 -8.80 8.50
#